data_AF-A0A4V2YGZ2-F1
#
_entry.id   AF-A0A4V2YGZ2-F1
#
_cell.length_a   1.000
_cell.length_b   1.000
_cell.length_c   1.000
_cell.angle_alpha   90.00
_cell.angle_beta   90.00
_cell.angle_gamma   90.00
#
_symmetry.space_group_name_H-M   'P 1'
#
loop_
_entity.id
_entity.type
_entity.pdbx_description
1 polymer ?
#
loop_
_entity_poly.entity_id
_entity_poly.type
_entity_poly.pdbx_seq_one_letter_code
_entity_poly.pdbx_strand_id
1 'polypeptide(L)'
;MRCLFWGLGWLAACGLVFAGLMIGFVGFADLNVERNVYRLDVARSGDDCGGGFVHLDAGTGAELYCGSVGVRPIQKPKTNAMFGFTAEQKAEVYRLARELGEDGLSAADEDRIQALVEKYKATVPPADRYRTANRRWGVPDAWIGVGMIGAGGLGILVLRQVAD
;
A
#
# COMPACT_ATOMS: atom_id res chain seq x y z
N MET A 1 9.09 15.34 45.39
CA MET A 1 9.82 14.59 44.34
C MET A 1 8.98 13.46 43.73
N ARG A 2 8.28 12.62 44.50
CA ARG A 2 7.43 11.51 43.97
C ARG A 2 6.43 11.91 42.89
N CYS A 3 5.70 13.02 43.05
CA CYS A 3 4.73 13.47 42.04
C CYS A 3 5.36 13.87 40.70
N LEU A 4 6.59 14.39 40.71
CA LEU A 4 7.30 14.80 39.50
C LEU A 4 7.74 13.58 38.68
N PHE A 5 8.31 12.56 39.34
CA PHE A 5 8.68 11.29 38.71
C PHE A 5 7.46 10.55 38.13
N TRP A 6 6.34 10.64 38.83
CA TRP A 6 5.06 10.08 38.38
C TRP A 6 4.53 10.73 37.10
N GLY A 7 4.52 12.07 37.06
CA GLY A 7 4.10 12.82 35.87
C GLY A 7 5.02 12.54 34.67
N LEU A 8 6.33 12.50 34.89
CA LEU A 8 7.31 12.16 33.85
C LEU A 8 7.12 10.73 33.31
N GLY A 9 6.85 9.76 34.18
CA GLY A 9 6.58 8.37 33.78
C GLY A 9 5.34 8.26 32.89
N TRP A 10 4.25 8.92 33.26
CA TRP A 10 3.02 8.95 32.46
C TRP A 10 3.23 9.61 31.10
N LEU A 11 3.90 10.77 31.07
CA LEU A 11 4.21 11.48 29.82
C LEU A 11 5.09 10.63 28.89
N ALA A 12 6.10 9.95 29.44
CA ALA A 12 6.96 9.06 28.67
C ALA A 12 6.18 7.87 28.09
N ALA A 13 5.31 7.23 28.89
CA ALA A 13 4.53 6.10 28.45
C ALA A 13 3.49 6.49 27.37
N CYS A 14 2.77 7.59 27.57
CA CYS A 14 1.86 8.15 26.55
C CYS A 14 2.59 8.54 25.27
N GLY A 15 3.77 9.17 25.40
CA GLY A 15 4.62 9.53 24.26
C GLY A 15 5.05 8.30 23.46
N LEU A 16 5.40 7.20 24.14
CA LEU A 16 5.78 5.95 23.50
C LEU A 16 4.61 5.33 22.72
N VAL A 17 3.40 5.32 23.30
CA VAL A 17 2.20 4.83 22.61
C VAL A 17 1.90 5.67 21.37
N PHE A 18 1.95 7.00 21.49
CA PHE A 18 1.67 7.89 20.36
C PHE A 18 2.70 7.74 19.23
N ALA A 19 3.99 7.69 19.57
CA ALA A 19 5.04 7.44 18.60
C ALA A 19 4.88 6.06 17.94
N GLY A 20 4.54 5.03 18.71
CA GLY A 20 4.25 3.70 18.20
C GLY A 20 3.06 3.67 17.23
N LEU A 21 1.99 4.40 17.52
CA LEU A 21 0.84 4.56 16.62
C LEU A 21 1.24 5.22 15.29
N MET A 22 2.02 6.30 15.33
CA MET A 22 2.47 6.99 14.12
C MET A 22 3.36 6.10 13.25
N ILE A 23 4.35 5.44 13.84
CA ILE A 23 5.27 4.54 13.12
C ILE A 23 4.49 3.32 12.58
N GLY A 24 3.62 2.73 13.40
CA GLY A 24 2.78 1.61 13.00
C GLY A 24 1.85 1.95 11.84
N PHE A 25 1.24 3.14 11.87
CA PHE A 25 0.39 3.63 10.78
C PHE A 25 1.15 3.80 9.47
N VAL A 26 2.33 4.45 9.50
CA VAL A 26 3.16 4.62 8.29
C VAL A 26 3.61 3.27 7.75
N GLY A 27 4.10 2.37 8.60
CA GLY A 27 4.48 1.02 8.19
C GLY A 27 3.30 0.23 7.59
N PHE A 28 2.09 0.38 8.14
CA PHE A 28 0.89 -0.23 7.57
C PHE A 28 0.50 0.36 6.21
N ALA A 29 0.60 1.68 6.06
CA ALA A 29 0.35 2.36 4.78
C ALA A 29 1.32 1.87 3.70
N ASP A 30 2.62 1.76 4.01
CA ASP A 30 3.64 1.24 3.09
C ASP A 30 3.35 -0.22 2.71
N LEU A 31 2.97 -1.06 3.67
CA LEU A 31 2.55 -2.45 3.38
C LEU A 31 1.32 -2.53 2.50
N ASN A 32 0.37 -1.61 2.68
CA ASN A 32 -0.82 -1.57 1.86
C ASN A 32 -0.47 -1.14 0.43
N VAL A 33 0.44 -0.18 0.26
CA VAL A 33 0.94 0.21 -1.07
C VAL A 33 1.64 -0.98 -1.73
N GLU A 34 2.60 -1.63 -1.07
CA GLU A 34 3.31 -2.79 -1.63
C GLU A 34 2.37 -3.93 -2.08
N ARG A 35 1.29 -4.18 -1.33
CA ARG A 35 0.28 -5.18 -1.71
C ARG A 35 -0.55 -4.78 -2.93
N ASN A 36 -0.89 -3.50 -3.06
CA ASN A 36 -1.79 -3.02 -4.10
C ASN A 36 -1.06 -2.55 -5.37
N VAL A 37 0.27 -2.41 -5.38
CA VAL A 37 1.03 -1.96 -6.56
C VAL A 37 0.84 -2.86 -7.79
N TYR A 38 0.62 -4.16 -7.58
CA TYR A 38 0.36 -5.11 -8.67
C TYR A 38 -1.12 -5.48 -8.81
N ARG A 39 -2.01 -4.76 -8.12
CA ARG A 39 -3.45 -4.98 -8.20
C ARG A 39 -4.01 -4.20 -9.37
N LEU A 40 -4.75 -4.91 -10.23
CA LEU A 40 -5.53 -4.34 -11.30
C LEU A 40 -6.89 -3.87 -10.76
N ASP A 41 -7.29 -2.67 -11.16
CA ASP A 41 -8.65 -2.19 -11.02
C ASP A 41 -9.27 -2.04 -12.40
N VAL A 42 -10.48 -2.53 -12.57
CA VAL A 42 -11.26 -2.34 -13.80
C VAL A 42 -12.32 -1.28 -13.54
N ALA A 43 -12.35 -0.24 -14.36
CA ALA A 43 -13.27 0.88 -14.24
C ALA A 43 -13.72 1.31 -15.64
N ARG A 44 -14.81 2.08 -15.76
CA ARG A 44 -15.13 2.74 -17.04
C ARG A 44 -14.62 4.17 -17.03
N SER A 45 -14.42 4.70 -18.23
CA SER A 45 -14.15 6.13 -18.41
C SER A 45 -15.26 6.98 -17.77
N GLY A 46 -14.90 7.77 -16.76
CA GLY A 46 -15.83 8.61 -15.99
C GLY A 46 -16.22 8.03 -14.63
N ASP A 47 -15.86 6.79 -14.32
CA ASP A 47 -16.03 6.21 -12.99
C ASP A 47 -14.91 6.65 -12.04
N ASP A 48 -15.18 6.58 -10.73
CA ASP A 48 -14.15 6.71 -9.71
C ASP A 48 -13.19 5.51 -9.81
N CYS A 49 -11.92 5.81 -9.98
CA CYS A 49 -10.89 4.79 -9.95
C CYS A 49 -10.67 4.31 -8.53
N GLY A 50 -10.62 2.99 -8.35
CA GLY A 50 -10.38 2.37 -7.07
C GLY A 50 -8.98 2.61 -6.51
N GLY A 51 -8.57 1.76 -5.55
CA GLY A 51 -7.29 1.88 -4.85
C GLY A 51 -6.11 1.15 -5.49
N GLY A 52 -6.31 0.51 -6.65
CA GLY A 52 -5.29 -0.16 -7.45
C GLY A 52 -4.35 0.83 -8.13
N PHE A 53 -3.20 0.33 -8.59
CA PHE A 53 -2.20 1.15 -9.28
C PHE A 53 -2.24 1.01 -10.81
N VAL A 54 -2.83 -0.07 -11.30
CA VAL A 54 -3.06 -0.30 -12.74
C VAL A 54 -4.56 -0.26 -12.97
N HIS A 55 -5.02 0.65 -13.82
CA HIS A 55 -6.45 0.77 -14.14
C HIS A 55 -6.69 0.34 -15.59
N LEU A 56 -7.67 -0.51 -15.82
CA LEU A 56 -8.09 -0.98 -17.13
C LEU A 56 -9.52 -0.53 -17.43
N ASP A 57 -9.78 -0.17 -18.68
CA ASP A 57 -11.10 0.19 -19.16
C ASP A 57 -11.95 -1.08 -19.30
N ALA A 58 -13.10 -1.10 -18.63
CA ALA A 58 -13.97 -2.25 -18.59
C ALA A 58 -14.55 -2.63 -19.96
N GLY A 59 -14.61 -1.70 -20.92
CA GLY A 59 -15.21 -1.92 -22.25
C GLY A 59 -14.20 -2.17 -23.36
N THR A 60 -12.91 -1.91 -23.14
CA THR A 60 -11.87 -2.04 -24.18
C THR A 60 -10.61 -2.75 -23.69
N GLY A 61 -10.46 -2.98 -22.39
CA GLY A 61 -9.24 -3.51 -21.77
C GLY A 61 -8.02 -2.59 -21.92
N ALA A 62 -8.20 -1.35 -22.38
CA ALA A 62 -7.13 -0.37 -22.50
C ALA A 62 -6.75 0.21 -21.13
N GLU A 63 -5.52 0.71 -20.98
CA GLU A 63 -5.10 1.37 -19.75
C GLU A 63 -5.87 2.69 -19.55
N LEU A 64 -6.49 2.85 -18.37
CA LEU A 64 -7.16 4.08 -17.95
C LEU A 64 -6.25 4.96 -17.11
N TYR A 65 -6.45 6.26 -17.25
CA TYR A 65 -5.78 7.28 -16.47
C TYR A 65 -6.73 7.85 -15.43
N CYS A 66 -6.38 7.61 -14.18
CA CYS A 66 -7.15 8.07 -13.05
C CYS A 66 -6.58 9.39 -12.55
N GLY A 67 -7.37 10.45 -12.69
CA GLY A 67 -7.04 11.78 -12.19
C GLY A 67 -8.19 12.30 -11.34
N SER A 68 -7.86 12.94 -10.22
CA SER A 68 -8.87 13.63 -9.41
C SER A 68 -9.38 14.88 -10.13
N VAL A 69 -10.71 15.01 -10.23
CA VAL A 69 -11.35 16.18 -10.84
C VAL A 69 -10.94 17.45 -10.07
N GLY A 70 -10.45 18.46 -10.80
CA GLY A 70 -10.06 19.76 -10.21
C GLY A 70 -8.60 19.87 -9.72
N VAL A 71 -7.85 18.77 -9.73
CA VAL A 71 -6.40 18.79 -9.44
C VAL A 71 -5.67 18.67 -10.78
N ARG A 72 -4.75 19.60 -11.11
CA ARG A 72 -3.85 19.40 -12.26
C ARG A 72 -3.24 18.01 -12.11
N PRO A 73 -3.17 17.16 -13.15
CA PRO A 73 -2.61 15.83 -13.02
C PRO A 73 -1.19 15.94 -12.47
N ILE A 74 -1.00 15.66 -11.17
CA ILE A 74 0.25 16.01 -10.46
C ILE A 74 1.42 15.17 -10.96
N GLN A 75 1.14 14.09 -11.68
CA GLN A 75 2.11 13.39 -12.51
C GLN A 75 1.32 12.52 -13.48
N LYS A 76 1.73 12.45 -14.75
CA LYS A 76 1.50 11.22 -15.51
C LYS A 76 2.01 10.09 -14.62
N PRO A 77 1.25 9.01 -14.34
CA PRO A 77 1.90 7.83 -13.81
C PRO A 77 3.00 7.52 -14.83
N LYS A 78 4.26 7.48 -14.37
CA LYS A 78 5.29 6.80 -15.15
C LYS A 78 4.66 5.47 -15.53
N THR A 79 4.85 5.05 -16.77
CA THR A 79 4.51 3.77 -17.43
C THR A 79 5.04 2.53 -16.69
N ASN A 80 4.98 2.56 -15.38
CA ASN A 80 5.68 1.79 -14.36
C ASN A 80 4.70 1.15 -13.40
N ALA A 81 3.38 1.24 -13.61
CA ALA A 81 2.38 0.60 -12.74
C ALA A 81 2.66 -0.90 -12.55
N MET A 82 3.39 -1.53 -13.47
CA MET A 82 4.03 -2.84 -13.30
C MET A 82 5.54 -2.70 -13.03
N PHE A 83 5.91 -2.31 -11.81
CA PHE A 83 7.31 -2.09 -11.43
C PHE A 83 8.12 -3.39 -11.56
N GLY A 84 9.26 -3.29 -12.25
CA GLY A 84 10.18 -4.40 -12.49
C GLY A 84 9.75 -5.38 -13.59
N PHE A 85 8.62 -5.13 -14.28
CA PHE A 85 8.25 -5.91 -15.45
C PHE A 85 9.03 -5.43 -16.67
N THR A 86 9.41 -6.35 -17.55
CA THR A 86 10.02 -6.02 -18.85
C THR A 86 8.98 -5.40 -19.79
N ALA A 87 9.43 -4.78 -20.88
CA ALA A 87 8.54 -4.21 -21.88
C ALA A 87 7.63 -5.29 -22.51
N GLU A 88 8.15 -6.49 -22.71
CA GLU A 88 7.45 -7.64 -23.28
C GLU A 88 6.37 -8.15 -22.32
N GLN A 89 6.69 -8.28 -21.02
CA GLN A 89 5.72 -8.69 -20.01
C GLN A 89 4.56 -7.71 -19.90
N LYS A 90 4.85 -6.40 -19.91
CA LYS A 90 3.81 -5.35 -19.92
C LYS A 90 2.96 -5.45 -21.17
N ALA A 91 3.58 -5.55 -22.34
CA ALA A 91 2.89 -5.66 -23.61
C ALA A 91 1.96 -6.88 -23.65
N GLU A 92 2.38 -8.00 -23.06
CA GLU A 92 1.54 -9.20 -22.98
C GLU A 92 0.32 -9.03 -22.07
N VAL A 93 0.50 -8.39 -20.90
CA VAL A 93 -0.64 -8.09 -20.00
C VAL A 93 -1.65 -7.18 -20.69
N TYR A 94 -1.19 -6.10 -21.35
CA TYR A 94 -2.09 -5.19 -22.06
C TYR A 94 -2.71 -5.84 -23.30
N ARG A 95 -1.98 -6.71 -24.01
CA ARG A 95 -2.52 -7.48 -25.13
C ARG A 95 -3.64 -8.39 -24.65
N LEU A 96 -3.42 -9.15 -23.57
CA LEU A 96 -4.44 -10.03 -23.00
C LEU A 96 -5.65 -9.22 -22.52
N ALA A 97 -5.43 -8.10 -21.84
CA ALA A 97 -6.50 -7.23 -21.39
C ALA A 97 -7.38 -6.73 -22.55
N ARG A 98 -6.77 -6.32 -23.67
CA ARG A 98 -7.51 -5.91 -24.87
C ARG A 98 -8.23 -7.07 -25.55
N GLU A 99 -7.58 -8.23 -25.70
CA GLU A 99 -8.18 -9.42 -26.30
C GLU A 99 -9.42 -9.88 -25.52
N LEU A 100 -9.38 -9.81 -24.18
CA LEU A 100 -10.52 -10.17 -23.34
C LEU A 100 -11.55 -9.03 -23.22
N GLY A 101 -11.12 -7.79 -23.44
CA GLY A 101 -11.96 -6.60 -23.29
C GLY A 101 -12.78 -6.22 -24.52
N GLU A 102 -12.67 -6.91 -25.66
CA GLU A 102 -13.39 -6.54 -26.90
C GLU A 102 -14.92 -6.49 -26.72
N ASP A 103 -15.48 -7.35 -25.87
CA ASP A 103 -16.91 -7.39 -25.50
C ASP A 103 -17.16 -6.94 -24.04
N GLY A 104 -16.15 -6.34 -23.43
CA GLY A 104 -16.09 -5.97 -22.02
C GLY A 104 -15.54 -7.08 -21.11
N LEU A 105 -14.80 -6.66 -20.08
CA LEU A 105 -14.16 -7.56 -19.14
C LEU A 105 -15.18 -8.16 -18.15
N SER A 106 -15.24 -9.49 -18.09
CA SER A 106 -15.94 -10.20 -17.03
C SER A 106 -15.03 -10.41 -15.80
N ALA A 107 -15.61 -10.73 -14.65
CA ALA A 107 -14.82 -11.07 -13.45
C ALA A 107 -13.83 -12.24 -13.69
N ALA A 108 -14.17 -13.18 -14.57
CA ALA A 108 -13.27 -14.28 -14.94
C ALA A 108 -12.09 -13.80 -15.79
N ASP A 109 -12.29 -12.78 -16.62
CA ASP A 109 -11.24 -12.16 -17.42
C ASP A 109 -10.29 -11.35 -16.54
N GLU A 110 -10.84 -10.60 -15.58
CA GLU A 110 -10.09 -9.89 -14.56
C GLU A 110 -9.17 -10.84 -13.78
N ASP A 111 -9.70 -11.96 -13.28
CA ASP A 111 -8.93 -12.98 -12.58
C ASP A 111 -7.82 -13.56 -13.46
N ARG A 112 -8.08 -13.73 -14.76
CA ARG A 112 -7.09 -14.26 -15.71
C ARG A 112 -5.96 -13.28 -15.96
N ILE A 113 -6.26 -11.99 -16.09
CA ILE A 113 -5.25 -10.93 -16.25
C ILE A 113 -4.46 -10.78 -14.94
N GLN A 114 -5.13 -10.79 -13.79
CA GLN A 114 -4.48 -10.71 -12.48
C GLN A 114 -3.56 -11.91 -12.23
N ALA A 115 -3.96 -13.12 -12.61
CA ALA A 115 -3.12 -14.31 -12.52
C ALA A 115 -1.85 -14.17 -13.37
N LEU A 116 -1.94 -13.56 -14.56
CA LEU A 116 -0.78 -13.28 -15.39
C LEU A 116 0.15 -12.24 -14.74
N VAL A 117 -0.40 -11.18 -14.16
CA VAL A 117 0.38 -10.18 -13.41
C VAL A 117 1.09 -10.82 -12.21
N GLU A 118 0.40 -11.64 -11.42
CA GLU A 118 1.01 -12.34 -10.28
C GLU A 118 2.10 -13.33 -10.71
N LYS A 119 1.91 -14.03 -11.85
CA LYS A 119 2.94 -14.86 -12.46
C LYS A 119 4.18 -14.05 -12.81
N TYR A 120 4.05 -12.87 -13.42
CA TYR A 120 5.21 -12.03 -13.75
C TYR A 120 5.86 -11.41 -12.52
N LYS A 121 5.07 -10.93 -11.57
CA LYS A 121 5.55 -10.44 -10.27
C LYS A 121 6.43 -11.44 -9.54
N ALA A 122 6.11 -12.74 -9.61
CA ALA A 122 6.94 -13.79 -9.01
C ALA A 122 8.36 -13.85 -9.60
N THR A 123 8.54 -13.44 -10.86
CA THR A 123 9.83 -13.41 -11.55
C THR A 123 10.63 -12.12 -11.32
N VAL A 124 9.99 -11.06 -10.80
CA VAL A 124 10.66 -9.77 -10.61
C VAL A 124 11.68 -9.86 -9.47
N PRO A 125 12.96 -9.50 -9.72
CA PRO A 125 13.98 -9.45 -8.67
C PRO A 125 13.59 -8.47 -7.55
N PRO A 126 13.93 -8.77 -6.27
CA PRO A 126 13.59 -7.88 -5.16
C PRO A 126 14.13 -6.43 -5.29
N ALA A 127 15.15 -6.21 -6.12
CA ALA A 127 15.70 -4.88 -6.38
C ALA A 127 14.82 -4.02 -7.30
N ASP A 128 14.05 -4.67 -8.19
CA ASP A 128 13.27 -4.01 -9.24
C ASP A 128 11.77 -3.94 -8.92
N ARG A 129 11.34 -4.65 -7.87
CA ARG A 129 9.99 -4.49 -7.30
C ARG A 129 9.82 -3.07 -6.80
N TYR A 130 8.59 -2.58 -6.83
CA TYR A 130 8.27 -1.31 -6.19
C TYR A 130 8.75 -1.35 -4.74
N ARG A 131 9.68 -0.47 -4.43
CA ARG A 131 10.08 -0.14 -3.07
C ARG A 131 9.65 1.29 -2.85
N THR A 132 8.93 1.54 -1.76
CA THR A 132 8.95 2.89 -1.20
C THR A 132 10.43 3.25 -0.99
N ALA A 133 10.83 4.47 -1.38
CA ALA A 133 12.25 4.87 -1.46
C ALA A 133 13.04 4.68 -0.14
N ASN A 134 12.34 4.41 0.97
CA ASN A 134 12.90 4.26 2.29
C ASN A 134 12.86 2.79 2.72
N ARG A 135 13.93 2.04 2.40
CA ARG A 135 14.17 0.62 2.77
C ARG A 135 14.01 0.25 4.25
N ARG A 136 13.80 1.24 5.14
CA ARG A 136 13.59 1.07 6.57
C ARG A 136 12.10 0.98 6.96
N TRP A 137 11.17 1.47 6.13
CA TRP A 137 9.80 1.82 6.55
C TRP A 137 8.70 0.79 6.20
N GLY A 138 9.06 -0.49 6.07
CA GLY A 138 8.13 -1.58 5.75
C GLY A 138 7.63 -2.40 6.96
N VAL A 139 7.48 -3.71 6.77
CA VAL A 139 7.14 -4.71 7.82
C VAL A 139 7.86 -4.48 9.16
N PRO A 140 9.18 -4.17 9.20
CA PRO A 140 9.88 -3.94 10.46
C PRO A 140 9.30 -2.79 11.28
N ASP A 141 8.89 -1.70 10.62
CA ASP A 141 8.40 -0.49 11.30
C ASP A 141 6.99 -0.69 11.85
N ALA A 142 6.13 -1.44 11.14
CA ALA A 142 4.84 -1.86 11.69
C ALA A 142 5.02 -2.63 13.00
N TRP A 143 5.99 -3.56 13.06
CA TRP A 143 6.30 -4.32 14.28
C TRP A 143 6.96 -3.47 15.38
N ILE A 144 7.81 -2.52 15.01
CA ILE A 144 8.38 -1.54 15.96
C ILE A 144 7.26 -0.72 16.60
N GLY A 145 6.31 -0.23 15.80
CA GLY A 145 5.14 0.52 16.28
C GLY A 145 4.31 -0.31 17.27
N VAL A 146 4.01 -1.56 16.92
CA VAL A 146 3.30 -2.50 17.83
C VAL A 146 4.07 -2.72 19.14
N GLY A 147 5.40 -2.91 19.06
CA GLY A 147 6.26 -3.07 20.22
C GLY A 147 6.25 -1.84 21.15
N MET A 148 6.30 -0.63 20.58
CA MET A 148 6.23 0.62 21.32
C MET A 148 4.88 0.82 22.01
N ILE A 149 3.77 0.51 21.33
CA ILE A 149 2.42 0.55 21.91
C ILE A 149 2.33 -0.42 23.10
N GLY A 150 2.82 -1.66 22.93
CA GLY A 150 2.83 -2.67 23.98
C GLY A 150 3.63 -2.25 25.20
N ALA A 151 4.86 -1.76 25.00
CA ALA A 151 5.71 -1.27 26.09
C ALA A 151 5.11 -0.05 26.80
N GLY A 152 4.53 0.89 26.05
CA GLY A 152 3.90 2.09 26.61
C GLY A 152 2.64 1.75 27.40
N GLY A 153 1.79 0.86 26.87
CA GLY A 153 0.62 0.34 27.57
C GLY A 153 0.98 -0.40 28.85
N LEU A 154 2.01 -1.26 28.83
CA LEU A 154 2.52 -1.92 30.02
C LEU A 154 3.04 -0.92 31.06
N GLY A 155 3.79 0.11 30.62
CA GLY A 155 4.25 1.20 31.48
C GLY A 155 3.10 1.93 32.16
N ILE A 156 2.02 2.22 31.44
CA ILE A 156 0.79 2.83 31.98
C ILE A 156 0.16 1.93 33.06
N LEU A 157 0.04 0.62 32.80
CA LEU A 157 -0.54 -0.33 33.75
C LEU A 157 0.29 -0.45 35.03
N VAL A 158 1.61 -0.56 34.91
CA VAL A 158 2.52 -0.66 36.06
C VAL A 158 2.50 0.63 36.88
N LEU A 159 2.52 1.80 36.22
CA LEU A 159 2.38 3.07 36.92
C LEU A 159 1.06 3.10 37.69
N ARG A 160 -0.06 2.76 37.05
CA ARG A 160 -1.37 2.72 37.72
C ARG A 160 -1.37 1.85 38.98
N GLN A 161 -0.86 0.62 38.90
CA GLN A 161 -0.78 -0.30 40.04
C GLN A 161 0.05 0.22 41.23
N VAL A 162 0.97 1.16 40.98
CA VAL A 162 1.83 1.75 42.02
C VAL A 162 1.24 3.05 42.60
N ALA A 163 0.20 3.64 41.97
CA ALA A 163 -0.55 4.77 42.55
C ALA A 163 -1.58 4.31 43.56
N ASP A 164 -2.23 3.20 43.24
CA ASP A 164 -3.30 2.58 44.03
C ASP A 164 -2.71 1.99 45.32
#